data_AF-X1Q412-F1
#
_entry.id   AF-X1Q412-F1
#
_cell.length_a   1.000
_cell.length_b   1.000
_cell.length_c   1.000
_cell.angle_alpha   90.00
_cell.angle_beta   90.00
_cell.angle_gamma   90.00
#
_symmetry.space_group_name_H-M   'P 1'
#
loop_
_entity.id
_entity.type
_entity.pdbx_description
1 polymer ?
#
loop_
_entity_poly.entity_id
_entity_poly.type
_entity_poly.pdbx_seq_one_letter_code
_entity_poly.pdbx_strand_id
1 'polypeptide(L)'
;SQMITDPQRIKRSDPGRPEICNVFSYHTVFNKEGVGEVRNWCKGATLGCTDCKKRLGEIIIETLRPLRQERDRLLNDRSEIEKILQQGNEKADSIAAQTLRDAKRLVKFYGL
;
A
#
# COMPACT_ATOMS: atom_id res chain seq x y z
N SER A 1 -16.89 7.93 3.95
CA SER A 1 -15.91 7.72 2.87
C SER A 1 -16.51 8.13 1.53
N GLN A 2 -15.81 8.99 0.78
CA GLN A 2 -16.19 9.51 -0.56
C GLN A 2 -15.85 8.53 -1.70
N MET A 3 -15.55 7.25 -1.40
CA MET A 3 -15.23 6.27 -2.44
C MET A 3 -16.38 6.10 -3.43
N ILE A 4 -16.04 6.20 -4.72
CA ILE A 4 -16.96 5.95 -5.83
C ILE A 4 -17.30 4.46 -5.86
N THR A 5 -18.59 4.17 -5.94
CA THR A 5 -19.15 2.82 -6.11
C THR A 5 -19.86 2.74 -7.46
N ASP A 6 -20.55 1.62 -7.75
CA ASP A 6 -21.41 1.51 -8.94
C ASP A 6 -22.46 2.62 -8.98
N PRO A 7 -22.45 3.54 -9.97
CA PRO A 7 -23.41 4.63 -10.07
C PRO A 7 -24.85 4.17 -10.31
N GLN A 8 -25.05 2.96 -10.84
CA GLN A 8 -26.37 2.40 -11.10
C GLN A 8 -26.96 1.68 -9.88
N ARG A 9 -26.16 1.47 -8.82
CA ARG A 9 -26.65 0.92 -7.56
C ARG A 9 -27.16 2.05 -6.65
N ILE A 10 -28.36 2.55 -6.97
CA ILE A 10 -28.95 3.73 -6.32
C ILE A 10 -29.55 3.34 -4.95
N LYS A 11 -30.28 2.23 -4.88
CA LYS A 11 -30.90 1.71 -3.66
C LYS A 11 -30.10 0.53 -3.10
N ARG A 12 -30.25 0.26 -1.81
CA ARG A 12 -29.60 -0.88 -1.13
C ARG A 12 -29.96 -2.23 -1.78
N SER A 13 -31.23 -2.37 -2.18
CA SER A 13 -31.80 -3.54 -2.82
C SER A 13 -31.36 -3.73 -4.27
N ASP A 14 -30.74 -2.72 -4.88
CA ASP A 14 -30.30 -2.82 -6.27
C ASP A 14 -29.03 -3.70 -6.33
N PRO A 15 -28.99 -4.71 -7.21
CA PRO A 15 -27.77 -5.45 -7.51
C PRO A 15 -26.66 -4.52 -7.97
N GLY A 16 -25.45 -4.74 -7.48
CA GLY A 16 -24.27 -3.97 -7.89
C GLY A 16 -23.35 -4.72 -8.85
N ARG A 17 -22.48 -3.96 -9.51
CA ARG A 17 -21.38 -4.44 -10.35
C ARG A 17 -20.02 -4.25 -9.67
N PRO A 18 -19.45 -5.29 -9.06
CA PRO A 18 -18.16 -5.22 -8.36
C PRO A 18 -17.00 -4.71 -9.24
N GLU A 19 -17.01 -5.04 -10.53
CA GLU A 19 -15.97 -4.73 -11.51
C GLU A 19 -15.75 -3.23 -11.76
N ILE A 20 -16.74 -2.39 -11.46
CA ILE A 20 -16.65 -0.92 -11.61
C ILE A 20 -16.66 -0.19 -10.26
N CYS A 21 -16.54 -0.93 -9.15
CA CYS A 21 -16.65 -0.39 -7.81
C CYS A 21 -15.27 -0.28 -7.14
N ASN A 22 -14.81 0.93 -6.81
CA ASN A 22 -13.50 1.13 -6.18
C ASN A 22 -13.41 0.45 -4.80
N VAL A 23 -14.53 0.34 -4.08
CA VAL A 23 -14.57 -0.38 -2.79
C VAL A 23 -14.26 -1.86 -2.99
N PHE A 24 -14.78 -2.46 -4.05
CA PHE A 24 -14.48 -3.86 -4.36
C PHE A 24 -13.02 -4.06 -4.78
N SER A 25 -12.47 -3.16 -5.61
CA SER A 25 -11.05 -3.18 -5.98
C SER A 25 -10.11 -3.08 -4.77
N TYR A 26 -10.50 -2.36 -3.71
CA TYR A 26 -9.72 -2.34 -2.47
C TYR A 26 -9.83 -3.64 -1.67
N HIS A 27 -11.00 -4.29 -1.66
CA HIS A 27 -11.13 -5.61 -1.06
C HIS A 27 -10.23 -6.66 -1.74
N THR A 28 -9.96 -6.56 -3.05
CA THR A 28 -9.04 -7.51 -3.72
C THR A 28 -7.58 -7.33 -3.28
N VAL A 29 -7.22 -6.17 -2.74
CA VAL A 29 -5.89 -5.88 -2.21
C VAL A 29 -5.81 -6.23 -0.72
N PHE A 30 -6.75 -5.71 0.08
CA PHE A 30 -6.68 -5.74 1.54
C PHE A 30 -7.46 -6.91 2.18
N ASN A 31 -8.34 -7.58 1.45
CA ASN A 31 -9.23 -8.63 1.96
C ASN A 31 -9.29 -9.83 1.01
N LYS A 32 -8.14 -10.33 0.54
CA LYS A 32 -8.06 -11.35 -0.53
C LYS A 32 -8.95 -12.58 -0.27
N GLU A 33 -8.98 -13.08 0.96
CA GLU A 33 -9.75 -14.25 1.35
C GLU A 33 -11.26 -13.99 1.33
N GLY A 34 -11.69 -12.77 1.69
CA GLY A 34 -13.10 -12.38 1.73
C GLY A 34 -13.67 -11.83 0.41
N VAL A 35 -12.88 -11.73 -0.67
CA VAL A 35 -13.32 -11.13 -1.95
C VAL A 35 -14.55 -11.83 -2.53
N GLY A 36 -14.60 -13.16 -2.45
CA GLY A 36 -15.73 -13.95 -2.96
C GLY A 36 -17.03 -13.59 -2.24
N GLU A 37 -16.96 -13.41 -0.93
CA GLU A 37 -18.10 -13.02 -0.11
C GLU A 37 -18.57 -11.60 -0.45
N VAL A 38 -17.63 -10.64 -0.57
CA VAL A 38 -17.95 -9.26 -0.96
C VAL A 38 -18.62 -9.21 -2.33
N ARG A 39 -18.17 -10.04 -3.28
CA ARG A 39 -18.77 -10.16 -4.60
C ARG A 39 -20.23 -10.62 -4.50
N ASN A 40 -20.48 -11.65 -3.69
CA ASN A 40 -21.81 -12.19 -3.47
C ASN A 40 -22.73 -11.17 -2.81
N TRP A 41 -22.25 -10.44 -1.80
CA TRP A 41 -23.01 -9.37 -1.16
C TRP A 41 -23.43 -8.26 -2.12
N CYS A 42 -22.52 -7.86 -2.99
CA CYS A 42 -22.73 -6.78 -3.94
C CYS A 42 -23.71 -7.20 -5.04
N LYS A 43 -23.47 -8.35 -5.69
CA LYS A 43 -24.33 -8.85 -6.77
C LYS A 43 -25.71 -9.28 -6.28
N GLY A 44 -25.79 -9.87 -5.08
CA GLY A 44 -27.06 -10.29 -4.47
C GLY A 44 -27.80 -9.18 -3.72
N ALA A 45 -27.27 -7.96 -3.69
CA ALA A 45 -27.80 -6.83 -2.92
C ALA A 45 -28.03 -7.10 -1.42
N THR A 46 -27.33 -8.08 -0.84
CA THR A 46 -27.52 -8.48 0.56
C THR A 46 -26.80 -7.57 1.55
N LEU A 47 -25.79 -6.81 1.11
CA LEU A 47 -25.09 -5.80 1.91
C LEU A 47 -25.06 -4.43 1.21
N GLY A 48 -25.39 -3.35 1.93
CA GLY A 48 -25.35 -2.00 1.39
C GLY A 48 -23.92 -1.48 1.15
N CYS A 49 -23.77 -0.53 0.23
CA CYS A 49 -22.47 0.10 -0.08
C CYS A 49 -21.81 0.75 1.15
N THR A 50 -22.60 1.35 2.04
CA THR A 50 -22.09 1.97 3.28
C THR A 50 -21.51 0.93 4.23
N ASP A 51 -22.21 -0.19 4.43
CA ASP A 51 -21.73 -1.27 5.31
C ASP A 51 -20.50 -1.96 4.73
N CYS A 52 -20.49 -2.19 3.41
CA CYS A 52 -19.32 -2.70 2.69
C CYS A 52 -18.10 -1.79 2.89
N LYS A 53 -18.26 -0.47 2.73
CA LYS A 53 -17.20 0.52 3.00
C LYS A 53 -16.72 0.48 4.46
N LYS A 54 -17.63 0.30 5.42
CA LYS A 54 -17.28 0.22 6.85
C LYS A 54 -16.40 -1.00 7.12
N ARG A 55 -16.80 -2.18 6.63
CA ARG A 55 -16.02 -3.43 6.74
C ARG A 55 -14.64 -3.29 6.10
N LEU A 56 -14.56 -2.71 4.90
CA LEU A 56 -13.27 -2.43 4.26
C LEU A 56 -12.40 -1.51 5.13
N GLY A 57 -12.99 -0.46 5.70
CA GLY A 57 -12.28 0.51 6.54
C GLY A 57 -11.65 -0.15 7.76
N GLU A 58 -12.39 -1.03 8.43
CA GLU A 58 -11.88 -1.81 9.57
C GLU A 58 -10.68 -2.68 9.15
N ILE A 59 -10.78 -3.40 8.02
CA ILE A 59 -9.70 -4.24 7.50
C ILE A 59 -8.44 -3.42 7.18
N ILE A 60 -8.60 -2.26 6.53
CA ILE A 60 -7.48 -1.38 6.20
C ILE A 60 -6.84 -0.82 7.48
N ILE A 61 -7.64 -0.42 8.48
CA ILE A 61 -7.13 0.07 9.76
C ILE A 61 -6.27 -1.00 10.44
N GLU A 62 -6.76 -2.24 10.51
CA GLU A 62 -6.01 -3.34 11.12
C GLU A 62 -4.74 -3.67 10.34
N THR A 63 -4.82 -3.70 9.01
CA THR A 63 -3.67 -3.98 8.15
C THR A 63 -2.57 -2.91 8.32
N LEU A 64 -2.96 -1.64 8.46
CA LEU A 64 -2.02 -0.53 8.61
C LEU A 64 -1.59 -0.28 10.07
N ARG A 65 -2.24 -0.91 11.05
CA ARG A 65 -1.94 -0.74 12.48
C ARG A 65 -0.45 -0.97 12.82
N PRO A 66 0.19 -2.09 12.42
CA PRO A 66 1.61 -2.30 12.74
C PRO A 66 2.52 -1.27 12.08
N LEU A 67 2.23 -0.86 10.84
CA LEU A 67 3.00 0.18 10.14
C LEU A 67 2.88 1.55 10.83
N ARG A 68 1.69 1.89 11.31
CA ARG A 68 1.46 3.13 12.07
C ARG A 68 2.22 3.11 13.39
N GLN A 69 2.17 2.00 14.12
CA GLN A 69 2.90 1.82 15.38
C GLN A 69 4.42 1.96 15.17
N GLU A 70 4.97 1.31 14.13
CA GLU A 70 6.39 1.39 13.84
C GLU A 70 6.81 2.80 13.40
N ARG A 71 5.99 3.46 12.57
CA ARG A 71 6.22 4.86 12.22
C ARG A 71 6.22 5.75 13.46
N ASP A 72 5.25 5.58 14.35
CA ASP A 72 5.15 6.40 15.56
C ASP A 72 6.34 6.12 16.51
N ARG A 73 6.81 4.86 16.60
CA ARG A 73 8.06 4.52 17.31
C ARG A 73 9.26 5.27 16.73
N LEU A 74 9.46 5.22 15.41
CA LEU A 74 10.56 5.89 14.71
C LEU A 74 10.49 7.42 14.84
N LEU A 75 9.29 8.01 14.80
CA LEU A 75 9.13 9.44 14.98
C LEU A 75 9.46 9.91 16.40
N ASN A 76 9.27 9.04 17.40
CA ASN A 76 9.65 9.30 18.79
C ASN A 76 11.16 9.06 19.05
N ASP A 77 11.88 8.42 18.13
CA ASP A 77 13.32 8.24 18.18
C ASP A 77 13.96 8.59 16.83
N ARG A 78 14.17 9.89 16.62
CA ARG A 78 14.81 10.42 15.41
C ARG A 78 16.22 9.87 15.19
N SER A 79 16.94 9.52 16.26
CA SER A 79 18.32 9.05 16.19
C SER A 79 18.43 7.71 15.47
N GLU A 80 17.42 6.83 15.65
CA GLU A 80 17.36 5.56 14.94
C GLU A 80 17.15 5.76 13.42
N ILE A 81 16.35 6.77 13.02
CA ILE A 81 16.18 7.13 11.60
C ILE A 81 17.52 7.58 11.00
N GLU A 82 18.23 8.47 11.68
CA GLU A 82 19.54 8.98 11.24
C GLU A 82 20.56 7.85 11.10
N LYS A 83 20.59 6.94 12.07
CA LYS A 83 21.45 5.75 12.04
C LYS A 83 21.15 4.83 10.86
N ILE A 84 19.87 4.54 10.58
CA ILE A 84 19.48 3.72 9.42
C ILE A 84 19.94 4.37 8.11
N LEU A 85 19.76 5.68 7.97
CA LEU A 85 20.19 6.44 6.79
C LEU A 85 21.72 6.44 6.65
N GLN A 86 22.45 6.64 7.75
CA GLN A 86 23.91 6.64 7.74
C GLN A 86 24.47 5.28 7.30
N GLN A 87 23.93 4.18 7.85
CA GLN A 87 24.32 2.82 7.43
C GLN A 87 24.04 2.55 5.95
N GLY A 88 22.89 3.04 5.46
CA GLY A 88 22.55 2.98 4.04
C GLY A 88 23.54 3.73 3.17
N ASN A 89 23.92 4.94 3.57
CA ASN A 89 24.90 5.76 2.86
C ASN A 89 26.28 5.09 2.82
N GLU A 90 26.80 4.59 3.95
CA GLU A 90 28.09 3.91 4.00
C GLU A 90 28.15 2.69 3.06
N LYS A 91 27.06 1.92 3.01
CA LYS A 91 26.95 0.77 2.10
C LYS A 91 26.91 1.22 0.64
N ALA A 92 26.11 2.25 0.33
CA ALA A 92 25.99 2.78 -1.02
C ALA A 92 27.31 3.39 -1.52
N ASP A 93 28.01 4.15 -0.67
CA ASP A 93 29.28 4.80 -0.98
C ASP A 93 30.37 3.77 -1.31
N SER A 94 30.45 2.68 -0.54
CA SER A 94 31.42 1.61 -0.82
C SER A 94 31.21 0.98 -2.20
N ILE A 95 29.95 0.69 -2.55
CA ILE A 95 29.58 0.14 -3.85
C ILE A 95 29.85 1.15 -4.97
N ALA A 96 29.40 2.40 -4.79
CA ALA A 96 29.57 3.47 -5.77
C ALA A 96 31.05 3.78 -6.03
N ALA A 97 31.87 3.80 -4.98
CA ALA A 97 33.31 4.01 -5.10
C ALA A 97 33.98 2.90 -5.93
N GLN A 98 33.58 1.64 -5.73
CA GLN A 98 34.08 0.52 -6.54
C GLN A 98 33.65 0.67 -8.00
N THR A 99 32.36 0.91 -8.27
CA THR A 99 31.85 1.12 -9.62
C THR A 99 32.56 2.28 -10.32
N LEU A 100 32.80 3.39 -9.61
CA LEU A 100 33.48 4.55 -10.17
C LEU A 100 34.95 4.27 -10.48
N ARG A 101 35.65 3.49 -9.64
CA ARG A 101 37.03 3.03 -9.92
C ARG A 101 37.07 2.21 -11.21
N ASP A 102 36.16 1.25 -11.35
CA ASP A 102 36.10 0.39 -12.54
C ASP A 102 35.77 1.18 -13.81
N ALA A 103 34.79 2.08 -13.73
CA ALA A 103 34.44 2.97 -14.83
C ALA A 103 35.64 3.82 -15.26
N LYS A 104 36.32 4.49 -14.31
CA LYS A 104 37.51 5.32 -14.58
C LYS A 104 38.62 4.53 -15.26
N ARG A 105 38.89 3.30 -14.82
CA ARG A 105 39.86 2.39 -15.44
C ARG A 105 39.50 2.07 -16.90
N LEU A 106 38.23 1.74 -17.17
CA LEU A 106 37.77 1.38 -18.51
C LEU A 106 37.81 2.55 -19.50
N VAL A 107 37.47 3.76 -19.05
CA VAL A 107 37.50 4.97 -19.90
C VAL A 107 38.88 5.63 -19.96
N LYS A 108 39.92 5.01 -19.37
CA LYS A 108 41.30 5.51 -19.33
C LYS A 108 41.38 6.94 -18.77
N PHE A 109 40.62 7.21 -17.71
CA PHE A 109 40.65 8.51 -17.05
C PHE A 109 41.99 8.71 -16.34
N TYR A 110 42.83 9.63 -16.85
CA TYR A 110 44.19 9.86 -16.34
C TYR A 110 44.18 10.28 -14.86
N GLY A 111 44.78 9.46 -13.99
CA GLY A 111 44.84 9.69 -12.54
C GLY A 111 44.73 8.44 -11.66
N LEU A 112 44.55 7.26 -12.26
CA LEU A 112 44.68 5.92 -11.69
C LEU A 112 45.45 5.02 -12.67
#